data_AF-A0A0S8A5F0-F1
#
_entry.id   AF-A0A0S8A5F0-F1
#
_cell.length_a   1.000
_cell.length_b   1.000
_cell.length_c   1.000
_cell.angle_alpha   90.00
_cell.angle_beta   90.00
_cell.angle_gamma   90.00
#
_symmetry.space_group_name_H-M   'P 1'
#
loop_
_entity.id
_entity.type
_entity.pdbx_description
1 polymer ?
#
loop_
_entity_poly.entity_id
_entity_poly.type
_entity_poly.pdbx_seq_one_letter_code
_entity_poly.pdbx_strand_id
1 'polypeptide(L)'
;MNNVVNKIFFVLICLLILSSCGGGDGGSTGDNDDNSVGDTVTHNGVTYVTIASPNTGRVWLDRNLGALRVCTDYNDEQCYGDYYQWGRNAEGHEKSTSGVSDVLATSVTNVGHGDFIRSGVSPYDWADNIDNDGSQRQT
;
A
#
# COMPACT_ATOMS: atom_id res chain seq x y z
N MET A 1 -31.20 0.75 -0.72
CA MET A 1 -30.49 1.76 -1.55
C MET A 1 -29.01 1.63 -1.24
N ASN A 2 -28.30 1.08 -2.22
CA ASN A 2 -26.86 1.22 -2.51
C ASN A 2 -25.85 0.91 -1.39
N ASN A 3 -25.78 -0.38 -1.02
CA ASN A 3 -24.55 -0.96 -0.46
C ASN A 3 -23.59 -1.23 -1.63
N VAL A 4 -22.64 -0.33 -1.88
CA VAL A 4 -21.47 -0.65 -2.73
C VAL A 4 -20.23 -0.09 -2.05
N VAL A 5 -19.85 -0.72 -0.93
CA VAL A 5 -18.52 -0.55 -0.34
C VAL A 5 -17.53 -1.39 -1.16
N ASN A 6 -17.31 -1.01 -2.42
CA ASN A 6 -16.17 -1.53 -3.18
C ASN A 6 -14.95 -0.67 -2.82
N LYS A 7 -14.51 -0.81 -1.57
CA LYS A 7 -13.20 -0.35 -1.13
C LYS A 7 -12.23 -1.48 -1.50
N ILE A 8 -11.69 -1.41 -2.70
CA ILE A 8 -10.75 -2.41 -3.25
C ILE A 8 -9.54 -2.47 -2.31
N PHE A 9 -9.48 -3.55 -1.52
CA PHE A 9 -8.29 -3.99 -0.83
C PHE A 9 -7.53 -4.93 -1.75
N PHE A 10 -6.28 -4.61 -2.08
CA PHE A 10 -5.36 -5.64 -2.53
C PHE A 10 -5.06 -6.54 -1.33
N VAL A 11 -5.57 -7.76 -1.44
CA VAL A 11 -5.34 -8.87 -0.53
C VAL A 11 -3.90 -9.35 -0.74
N LEU A 12 -3.04 -9.22 0.26
CA LEU A 12 -1.92 -10.16 0.42
C LEU A 12 -2.38 -11.23 1.40
N ILE A 13 -2.84 -12.35 0.85
CA ILE A 13 -3.07 -13.60 1.59
C ILE A 13 -1.73 -13.99 2.22
N CYS A 14 -1.60 -13.75 3.53
CA CYS A 14 -0.67 -14.49 4.36
C CYS A 14 -1.46 -15.65 4.97
N LEU A 15 -1.69 -16.69 4.17
CA LEU A 15 -2.18 -17.98 4.65
C LEU A 15 -1.14 -19.05 4.35
N LEU A 16 0.01 -19.00 5.03
CA LEU A 16 0.89 -20.16 5.14
C LEU A 16 1.44 -20.25 6.57
N ILE A 17 0.70 -21.06 7.33
CA ILE A 17 1.15 -21.93 8.42
C ILE A 17 2.68 -22.02 8.50
N LEU A 18 3.23 -21.67 9.67
CA LEU A 18 4.61 -21.95 10.05
C LEU A 18 4.90 -23.45 9.86
N SER A 19 5.67 -23.80 8.83
CA SER A 19 6.43 -25.04 8.82
C SER A 19 7.85 -24.72 8.33
N SER A 20 8.79 -24.73 9.26
CA SER A 20 10.19 -24.52 8.97
C SER A 20 10.76 -25.68 8.14
N CYS A 21 11.57 -25.37 7.14
CA CYS A 21 12.84 -26.01 6.82
C CYS A 21 13.57 -25.01 5.89
N GLY A 22 14.76 -24.50 6.18
CA GLY A 22 15.99 -25.23 6.45
C GLY A 22 16.75 -25.41 5.13
N GLY A 23 17.82 -24.64 4.91
CA GLY A 23 18.80 -24.87 3.85
C GLY A 23 19.13 -23.62 3.04
N GLY A 24 20.31 -23.03 3.28
CA GLY A 24 20.75 -21.79 2.62
C GLY A 24 21.34 -22.00 1.22
N ASP A 25 21.75 -20.89 0.61
CA ASP A 25 22.99 -20.87 -0.16
C ASP A 25 23.60 -19.47 -0.14
N GLY A 26 24.92 -19.42 0.04
CA GLY A 26 25.70 -18.20 0.10
C GLY A 26 25.77 -17.52 -1.26
N GLY A 27 25.69 -16.19 -1.24
CA GLY A 27 25.89 -15.34 -2.40
C GLY A 27 26.13 -13.90 -1.98
N SER A 28 27.31 -13.62 -1.42
CA SER A 28 27.79 -12.24 -1.31
C SER A 28 28.14 -11.74 -2.71
N THR A 29 27.27 -10.92 -3.30
CA THR A 29 27.68 -9.86 -4.22
C THR A 29 27.40 -8.54 -3.53
N GLY A 30 28.45 -7.75 -3.30
CA GLY A 30 28.38 -6.49 -2.57
C GLY A 30 27.53 -5.44 -3.27
N ASP A 31 26.22 -5.54 -3.09
CA ASP A 31 25.27 -4.45 -3.29
C ASP A 31 24.69 -4.13 -1.91
N ASN A 32 24.86 -2.89 -1.44
CA ASN A 32 24.34 -2.46 -0.13
C ASN A 32 22.84 -2.13 -0.17
N ASP A 33 22.14 -2.58 -1.22
CA ASP A 33 20.76 -2.19 -1.53
C ASP A 33 19.76 -3.36 -1.43
N ASP A 34 20.21 -4.55 -1.05
CA ASP A 34 19.32 -5.71 -0.90
C ASP A 34 18.66 -5.68 0.48
N ASN A 35 17.41 -5.21 0.53
CA ASN A 35 16.55 -5.33 1.69
C ASN A 35 16.23 -6.82 1.88
N SER A 36 17.14 -7.51 2.56
CA SER A 36 17.14 -8.95 2.76
C SER A 36 15.95 -9.36 3.63
N VAL A 37 15.54 -10.62 3.55
CA VAL A 37 14.41 -11.13 4.34
C VAL A 37 14.73 -11.04 5.83
N GLY A 38 13.84 -10.41 6.59
CA GLY A 38 14.01 -10.20 8.04
C GLY A 38 14.58 -8.81 8.40
N ASP A 39 14.95 -8.01 7.42
CA ASP A 39 15.30 -6.60 7.62
C ASP A 39 14.11 -5.78 8.07
N THR A 40 14.41 -4.68 8.76
CA THR A 40 13.39 -3.78 9.29
C THR A 40 13.31 -2.49 8.49
N VAL A 41 12.12 -2.10 8.09
CA VAL A 41 11.83 -0.82 7.44
C VAL A 41 11.00 0.03 8.38
N THR A 42 11.36 1.30 8.60
CA THR A 42 10.54 2.22 9.41
C THR A 42 9.86 3.24 8.50
N HIS A 43 8.54 3.34 8.62
CA HIS A 43 7.74 4.31 7.88
C HIS A 43 6.74 4.98 8.84
N ASN A 44 6.75 6.32 8.90
CA ASN A 44 5.90 7.13 9.79
C ASN A 44 5.93 6.65 11.26
N GLY A 45 7.11 6.26 11.76
CA GLY A 45 7.30 5.79 13.13
C GLY A 45 6.81 4.37 13.40
N VAL A 46 6.30 3.66 12.39
CA VAL A 46 5.94 2.24 12.47
C VAL A 46 7.06 1.41 11.86
N THR A 47 7.49 0.37 12.57
CA THR A 47 8.48 -0.60 12.09
C THR A 47 7.80 -1.80 11.46
N TYR A 48 8.22 -2.11 10.25
CA TYR A 48 7.80 -3.24 9.42
C TYR A 48 8.98 -4.20 9.27
N VAL A 49 8.68 -5.46 8.99
CA VAL A 49 9.70 -6.48 8.70
C VAL A 49 9.54 -6.93 7.26
N THR A 50 10.64 -7.18 6.57
CA THR A 50 10.60 -7.76 5.23
C THR A 50 10.35 -9.27 5.26
N ILE A 51 9.50 -9.74 4.35
CA ILE A 51 9.18 -11.15 4.17
C ILE A 51 9.32 -11.53 2.71
N ALA A 52 9.81 -12.74 2.42
CA ALA A 52 9.79 -13.29 1.07
C ALA A 52 8.43 -13.92 0.76
N SER A 53 7.87 -13.60 -0.40
CA SER A 53 6.73 -14.30 -0.96
C SER A 53 7.12 -15.74 -1.31
N PRO A 54 6.47 -16.77 -0.73
CA PRO A 54 6.81 -18.15 -1.04
C PRO A 54 6.47 -18.54 -2.49
N ASN A 55 5.57 -17.79 -3.14
CA ASN A 55 5.13 -18.06 -4.51
C ASN A 55 5.97 -17.33 -5.57
N THR A 56 6.50 -16.14 -5.24
CA THR A 56 7.15 -15.28 -6.23
C THR A 56 8.62 -14.99 -5.94
N GLY A 57 9.11 -15.31 -4.73
CA GLY A 57 10.46 -14.97 -4.26
C GLY A 57 10.69 -13.47 -4.02
N ARG A 58 9.69 -12.62 -4.32
CA ARG A 58 9.80 -11.17 -4.09
C ARG A 58 9.73 -10.86 -2.59
N VAL A 59 10.49 -9.85 -2.18
CA VAL A 59 10.48 -9.34 -0.82
C VAL A 59 9.41 -8.25 -0.67
N TRP A 60 8.60 -8.35 0.38
CA TRP A 60 7.51 -7.43 0.72
C TRP A 60 7.59 -7.03 2.19
N LEU A 61 6.83 -6.01 2.61
CA LEU A 61 6.59 -5.77 4.03
C LEU A 61 5.67 -6.86 4.61
N ASP A 62 5.81 -7.14 5.90
CA ASP A 62 5.01 -8.11 6.67
C ASP A 62 3.52 -7.73 6.78
N ARG A 63 3.17 -6.48 6.44
CA ARG A 63 1.80 -5.94 6.42
C ARG A 63 1.71 -4.69 5.54
N ASN A 64 0.49 -4.24 5.24
CA ASN A 64 0.24 -3.01 4.49
C ASN A 64 0.69 -1.75 5.27
N LEU A 65 1.09 -0.70 4.55
CA LEU A 65 1.41 0.59 5.18
C LEU A 65 0.19 1.14 5.93
N GLY A 66 0.41 1.62 7.16
CA GLY A 66 -0.67 2.11 8.03
C GLY A 66 -1.44 1.02 8.77
N ALA A 67 -1.15 -0.26 8.52
CA ALA A 67 -1.77 -1.36 9.25
C ALA A 67 -1.26 -1.44 10.69
N LEU A 68 -2.16 -1.72 11.64
CA LEU A 68 -1.81 -1.88 13.05
C LEU A 68 -1.15 -3.23 13.34
N ARG A 69 -1.47 -4.26 12.54
CA ARG A 69 -0.96 -5.62 12.70
C ARG A 69 -0.90 -6.40 11.39
N VAL A 70 -0.16 -7.50 11.40
CA VAL A 70 -0.18 -8.50 10.32
C VAL A 70 -1.59 -9.12 10.26
N CYS A 71 -2.12 -9.33 9.05
CA CYS A 71 -3.44 -9.92 8.87
C CYS A 71 -3.53 -11.31 9.50
N THR A 72 -4.53 -11.51 10.35
CA THR A 72 -4.86 -12.85 10.86
C THR A 72 -5.94 -13.53 10.02
N ASP A 73 -6.74 -12.75 9.31
CA ASP A 73 -7.84 -13.21 8.46
C ASP A 73 -8.09 -12.20 7.32
N TYR A 74 -8.85 -12.64 6.31
CA TYR A 74 -9.15 -11.81 5.13
C TYR A 74 -9.98 -10.55 5.44
N ASN A 75 -10.72 -10.56 6.55
CA ASN A 75 -11.62 -9.49 6.99
C ASN A 75 -11.11 -8.75 8.24
N ASP A 76 -9.80 -8.85 8.53
CA ASP A 76 -9.18 -8.17 9.67
C ASP A 76 -8.99 -6.68 9.39
N GLU A 77 -9.94 -5.86 9.86
CA GLU A 77 -9.92 -4.41 9.68
C GLU A 77 -8.64 -3.73 10.20
N GLN A 78 -7.94 -4.33 11.17
CA GLN A 78 -6.71 -3.77 11.72
C GLN A 78 -5.49 -4.00 10.82
N CYS A 79 -5.59 -4.88 9.83
CA CYS A 79 -4.49 -5.24 8.94
C CYS A 79 -4.58 -4.60 7.55
N TYR A 80 -5.71 -3.98 7.25
CA TYR A 80 -6.03 -3.30 6.01
C TYR A 80 -5.00 -2.24 5.64
N GLY A 81 -4.68 -1.34 6.57
CA GLY A 81 -3.80 -0.20 6.33
C GLY A 81 -4.50 0.99 5.67
N ASP A 82 -3.68 1.90 5.14
CA ASP A 82 -4.11 3.15 4.52
C ASP A 82 -4.42 2.96 3.01
N TYR A 83 -5.31 3.80 2.47
CA TYR A 83 -5.54 3.94 1.03
C TYR A 83 -4.39 4.68 0.35
N TYR A 84 -4.27 4.49 -0.96
CA TYR A 84 -3.17 5.07 -1.72
C TYR A 84 -3.65 5.82 -2.97
N GLN A 85 -3.24 7.07 -3.09
CA GLN A 85 -3.28 7.86 -4.31
C GLN A 85 -1.85 8.25 -4.65
N TRP A 86 -1.27 7.56 -5.63
CA TRP A 86 0.14 7.73 -5.99
C TRP A 86 0.48 9.20 -6.23
N GLY A 87 1.59 9.65 -5.63
CA GLY A 87 2.09 11.01 -5.73
C GLY A 87 1.37 12.07 -4.88
N ARG A 88 0.27 11.70 -4.20
CA ARG A 88 -0.46 12.62 -3.33
C ARG A 88 0.11 12.58 -1.92
N ASN A 89 0.30 13.75 -1.31
CA ASN A 89 0.72 13.84 0.09
C ASN A 89 -0.31 13.21 1.03
N ALA A 90 0.17 12.50 2.06
CA ALA A 90 -0.67 11.98 3.13
C ALA A 90 -1.21 13.14 3.98
N GLU A 91 -2.47 13.50 3.75
CA GLU A 91 -3.17 14.65 4.36
C GLU A 91 -4.49 14.24 5.02
N GLY A 92 -4.67 12.93 5.26
CA GLY A 92 -5.83 12.33 5.91
C GLY A 92 -6.74 11.54 4.96
N HIS A 93 -6.59 11.74 3.65
CA HIS A 93 -7.36 11.02 2.62
C HIS A 93 -7.04 9.52 2.57
N GLU A 94 -5.84 9.16 3.02
CA GLU A 94 -5.35 7.79 3.06
C GLU A 94 -6.02 7.00 4.19
N LYS A 95 -6.69 7.65 5.14
CA LYS A 95 -7.30 6.95 6.28
C LYS A 95 -8.59 6.26 5.88
N SER A 96 -8.82 5.08 6.45
CA SER A 96 -10.04 4.31 6.23
C SER A 96 -11.32 5.06 6.59
N THR A 97 -11.21 6.04 7.48
CA THR A 97 -12.26 6.95 7.98
C THR A 97 -12.46 8.20 7.12
N SER A 98 -11.69 8.41 6.05
CA SER A 98 -11.82 9.59 5.20
C SER A 98 -13.19 9.63 4.49
N GLY A 99 -13.60 10.82 4.06
CA GLY A 99 -14.64 10.95 3.05
C GLY A 99 -14.17 10.44 1.69
N VAL A 100 -15.10 10.41 0.74
CA VAL A 100 -14.84 10.06 -0.66
C VAL A 100 -15.38 11.18 -1.54
N SER A 101 -14.58 11.58 -2.52
CA SER A 101 -14.97 12.50 -3.59
C SER A 101 -14.97 11.76 -4.91
N ASP A 102 -16.04 11.92 -5.70
CA ASP A 102 -16.10 11.46 -7.09
C ASP A 102 -15.69 12.58 -8.07
N VAL A 103 -15.21 13.72 -7.55
CA VAL A 103 -14.68 14.84 -8.34
C VAL A 103 -13.17 14.73 -8.40
N LEU A 104 -12.62 14.64 -9.62
CA LEU A 104 -11.17 14.57 -9.85
C LEU A 104 -10.46 15.83 -9.35
N ALA A 105 -9.19 15.66 -8.98
CA ALA A 105 -8.37 16.77 -8.51
C ALA A 105 -8.16 17.82 -9.60
N THR A 106 -8.08 19.07 -9.18
CA THR A 106 -7.72 20.23 -10.03
C THR A 106 -6.28 20.67 -9.81
N SER A 107 -5.57 20.09 -8.84
CA SER A 107 -4.15 20.28 -8.57
C SER A 107 -3.57 19.04 -7.91
N VAL A 108 -2.36 18.62 -8.34
CA VAL A 108 -1.66 17.49 -7.71
C VAL A 108 -0.96 17.88 -6.40
N THR A 109 -0.63 19.16 -6.22
CA THR A 109 0.13 19.64 -5.05
C THR A 109 -0.77 20.08 -3.90
N ASN A 110 -1.98 20.53 -4.20
CA ASN A 110 -2.96 20.94 -3.19
C ASN A 110 -4.38 20.66 -3.70
N VAL A 111 -4.94 19.54 -3.27
CA VAL A 111 -6.31 19.13 -3.59
C VAL A 111 -7.35 19.98 -2.83
N GLY A 112 -6.96 20.56 -1.69
CA GLY A 112 -7.82 21.44 -0.89
C GLY A 112 -8.82 20.72 0.02
N HIS A 113 -8.78 19.38 0.09
CA HIS A 113 -9.61 18.59 1.00
C HIS A 113 -8.98 17.24 1.36
N GLY A 114 -9.36 16.68 2.51
CA GLY A 114 -8.90 15.39 3.01
C GLY A 114 -9.66 14.17 2.49
N ASP A 115 -10.52 14.30 1.48
CA ASP A 115 -11.27 13.15 0.93
C ASP A 115 -10.44 12.34 -0.06
N PHE A 116 -10.65 11.01 -0.05
CA PHE A 116 -10.10 10.09 -1.05
C PHE A 116 -10.83 10.30 -2.39
N ILE A 117 -10.11 10.54 -3.48
CA ILE A 117 -10.74 10.76 -4.78
C ILE A 117 -10.86 9.44 -5.52
N ARG A 118 -12.08 9.12 -5.93
CA ARG A 118 -12.39 7.98 -6.77
C ARG A 118 -12.69 8.47 -8.18
N SER A 119 -11.93 7.98 -9.15
CA SER A 119 -12.29 8.12 -10.55
C SER A 119 -13.29 7.05 -10.96
N GLY A 120 -14.32 7.43 -11.70
CA GLY A 120 -15.31 6.50 -12.26
C GLY A 120 -14.91 5.89 -13.60
N VAL A 121 -13.79 6.33 -14.18
CA VAL A 121 -13.36 5.97 -15.54
C VAL A 121 -11.94 5.42 -15.54
N SER A 122 -11.71 4.35 -16.30
CA SER A 122 -10.35 3.82 -16.53
C SER A 122 -9.46 4.93 -17.10
N PRO A 123 -8.25 5.18 -16.55
CA PRO A 123 -7.43 4.28 -15.71
C PRO A 123 -7.68 4.32 -14.19
N TYR A 124 -8.77 4.94 -13.75
CA TYR A 124 -9.15 5.15 -12.35
C TYR A 124 -8.18 6.05 -11.58
N ASP A 125 -7.60 7.02 -12.29
CA ASP A 125 -6.63 7.96 -11.73
C ASP A 125 -7.30 9.21 -11.14
N TRP A 126 -6.86 9.60 -9.95
CA TRP A 126 -7.40 10.72 -9.17
C TRP A 126 -7.08 12.10 -9.77
N ALA A 127 -6.04 12.17 -10.60
CA ALA A 127 -5.55 13.39 -11.25
C ALA A 127 -5.48 13.28 -12.79
N ASP A 128 -6.28 12.40 -13.38
CA ASP A 128 -6.30 12.13 -14.84
C ASP A 128 -6.48 13.38 -15.71
N ASN A 129 -7.25 14.38 -15.25
CA ASN A 129 -7.50 15.60 -16.02
C ASN A 129 -6.35 16.62 -16.00
N ILE A 130 -5.38 16.48 -15.09
CA ILE A 130 -4.36 17.50 -14.83
C ILE A 130 -2.93 16.97 -14.94
N ASP A 131 -2.75 15.65 -14.81
CA ASP A 131 -1.44 15.00 -14.72
C ASP A 131 -1.58 13.51 -15.10
N ASN A 132 -2.10 13.25 -16.31
CA ASN A 132 -2.36 11.90 -16.82
C ASN A 132 -1.10 11.05 -17.03
N ASP A 133 0.06 11.69 -17.22
CA ASP A 133 1.35 11.02 -17.35
C ASP A 133 2.06 10.84 -16.01
N GLY A 134 1.52 11.43 -14.93
CA GLY A 134 2.10 11.38 -13.60
C GLY A 134 3.37 12.22 -13.44
N SER A 135 3.73 13.05 -14.40
CA SER A 135 5.00 13.80 -14.41
C SER A 135 5.13 14.79 -13.25
N GLN A 136 4.01 15.20 -12.65
CA GLN A 136 3.98 16.15 -11.53
C GLN A 136 3.98 15.46 -10.16
N ARG A 137 3.88 14.13 -10.10
CA ARG A 137 3.86 13.33 -8.89
C ARG A 137 5.28 12.91 -8.52
N GLN A 138 5.81 13.48 -7.44
CA GLN A 138 7.14 13.13 -6.95
C GLN A 138 7.10 11.82 -6.15
N THR A 139 8.14 11.00 -6.32
CA THR A 139 8.44 9.79 -5.51
C THR A 139 9.56 10.07 -4.52
#